data_AF-A0A2E0SC61-F1
#
_entry.id   AF-A0A2E0SC61-F1
#
_cell.length_a   1.000
_cell.length_b   1.000
_cell.length_c   1.000
_cell.angle_alpha   90.00
_cell.angle_beta   90.00
_cell.angle_gamma   90.00
#
_symmetry.space_group_name_H-M   'P 1'
#
loop_
_entity.id
_entity.type
_entity.pdbx_description
1 polymer ?
#
loop_
_entity_poly.entity_id
_entity_poly.type
_entity_poly.pdbx_seq_one_letter_code
_entity_poly.pdbx_strand_id
1 'polypeptide(L)'
;MSQFANEYDLVDGLQMHEENPEHFHIPHDLLKKYLAVGQFVELRIDSPRFSVHPDAPEACTCPVCSGEAKKPIIGHPVPISFIKVQGDPLPSRGWGEDFWVRIVSRDGTQLRGRVDNHLYETKLHGVDFNDVIEFTLDHVLAVHPVHREALVLSMSSEDVKEFAVWLGSIRDE
;
A
#
# COMPACT_ATOMS: atom_id res chain seq x y z
N MET A 1 9.88 15.04 -2.07
CA MET A 1 9.49 13.84 -2.83
C MET A 1 10.73 12.98 -2.99
N SER A 2 10.69 11.78 -2.42
CA SER A 2 11.79 10.82 -2.53
C SER A 2 11.97 10.39 -3.98
N GLN A 3 13.19 10.45 -4.50
CA GLN A 3 13.55 9.94 -5.81
C GLN A 3 14.18 8.56 -5.62
N PHE A 4 13.58 7.53 -6.19
CA PHE A 4 14.08 6.15 -6.07
C PHE A 4 14.95 5.76 -7.27
N ALA A 5 15.67 4.64 -7.15
CA ALA A 5 16.52 4.14 -8.22
C ALA A 5 15.69 3.56 -9.37
N ASN A 6 16.29 3.44 -10.55
CA ASN A 6 15.72 2.73 -11.71
C ASN A 6 14.28 3.13 -12.09
N GLU A 7 13.95 4.42 -11.98
CA GLU A 7 12.62 4.96 -12.33
C GLU A 7 11.49 4.32 -11.53
N TYR A 8 11.81 3.85 -10.32
CA TYR A 8 10.77 3.51 -9.36
C TYR A 8 10.18 4.78 -8.76
N ASP A 9 8.88 4.76 -8.53
CA ASP A 9 8.14 5.79 -7.83
C ASP A 9 7.11 5.15 -6.89
N LEU A 10 6.71 5.90 -5.85
CA LEU A 10 5.58 5.49 -5.04
C LEU A 10 4.31 5.56 -5.89
N VAL A 11 3.47 4.56 -5.74
CA VAL A 11 2.19 4.50 -6.43
C VAL A 11 1.22 5.50 -5.82
N ASP A 12 0.58 6.30 -6.67
CA ASP A 12 -0.60 7.07 -6.30
C ASP A 12 -1.81 6.13 -6.20
N GLY A 13 -2.27 5.89 -4.97
CA GLY A 13 -3.37 4.99 -4.71
C GLY A 13 -4.72 5.54 -5.16
N LEU A 14 -4.91 6.87 -5.18
CA LEU A 14 -6.14 7.49 -5.69
C LEU A 14 -6.22 7.27 -7.20
N GLN A 15 -5.15 7.59 -7.91
CA GLN A 15 -5.09 7.39 -9.37
C GLN A 15 -5.31 5.91 -9.72
N MET A 16 -4.63 4.99 -9.05
CA MET A 16 -4.77 3.55 -9.34
C MET A 16 -6.18 3.03 -9.05
N HIS A 17 -6.81 3.53 -7.99
CA HIS A 17 -8.21 3.19 -7.66
C HIS A 17 -9.18 3.72 -8.71
N GLU A 18 -9.02 4.97 -9.18
CA GLU A 18 -9.86 5.55 -10.23
C GLU A 18 -9.73 4.79 -11.56
N GLU A 19 -8.51 4.40 -11.91
CA GLU A 19 -8.25 3.64 -13.14
C GLU A 19 -8.75 2.18 -13.03
N ASN A 20 -8.77 1.61 -11.82
CA ASN A 20 -9.02 0.17 -11.60
C ASN A 20 -9.87 -0.11 -10.34
N PRO A 21 -11.10 0.41 -10.25
CA PRO A 21 -11.89 0.42 -9.02
C PRO A 21 -12.25 -0.99 -8.50
N GLU A 22 -12.35 -1.97 -9.40
CA GLU A 22 -12.68 -3.37 -9.11
C GLU A 22 -11.50 -4.20 -8.58
N HIS A 23 -10.27 -3.67 -8.68
CA HIS A 23 -9.04 -4.44 -8.44
C HIS A 23 -8.08 -3.77 -7.47
N PHE A 24 -8.18 -2.45 -7.32
CA PHE A 24 -7.30 -1.67 -6.49
C PHE A 24 -8.12 -0.89 -5.46
N HIS A 25 -8.27 -1.43 -4.26
CA HIS A 25 -9.00 -0.77 -3.18
C HIS A 25 -8.05 0.00 -2.28
N ILE A 26 -8.51 1.17 -1.81
CA ILE A 26 -7.76 2.03 -0.90
C ILE A 26 -8.58 2.36 0.34
N PRO A 27 -7.96 2.84 1.44
CA PRO A 27 -8.68 3.20 2.64
C PRO A 27 -9.51 4.45 2.39
N HIS A 28 -10.72 4.49 2.93
CA HIS A 28 -11.54 5.69 2.93
C HIS A 28 -10.77 6.88 3.53
N ASP A 29 -10.96 8.08 2.97
CA ASP A 29 -10.25 9.30 3.38
C ASP A 29 -10.39 9.60 4.88
N LEU A 30 -11.54 9.23 5.44
CA LEU A 30 -11.77 9.34 6.88
C LEU A 30 -10.74 8.55 7.71
N LEU A 31 -10.34 7.35 7.26
CA LEU A 31 -9.28 6.60 7.95
C LEU A 31 -7.93 7.31 7.83
N LYS A 32 -7.65 7.89 6.65
CA LYS A 32 -6.42 8.65 6.38
C LYS A 32 -6.34 9.93 7.23
N LYS A 33 -7.48 10.57 7.52
CA LYS A 33 -7.58 11.76 8.40
C LYS A 33 -6.98 11.51 9.78
N TYR A 34 -7.19 10.33 10.36
CA TYR A 34 -6.76 9.98 11.72
C TYR A 34 -5.39 9.31 11.82
N LEU A 35 -4.62 9.28 10.72
CA LEU A 35 -3.26 8.75 10.75
C LEU A 35 -2.33 9.55 11.66
N ALA A 36 -1.58 8.88 12.52
CA ALA A 36 -0.73 9.51 13.52
C ALA A 36 0.66 8.90 13.57
N VAL A 37 1.61 9.66 14.15
CA VAL A 37 2.97 9.17 14.40
C VAL A 37 2.92 7.88 15.21
N GLY A 38 3.70 6.90 14.77
CA GLY A 38 3.80 5.58 15.37
C GLY A 38 2.90 4.53 14.72
N GLN A 39 1.94 4.93 13.88
CA GLN A 39 1.08 3.99 13.16
C GLN A 39 1.76 3.44 11.89
N PHE A 40 1.39 2.24 11.48
CA PHE A 40 1.86 1.57 10.28
C PHE A 40 0.86 1.71 9.12
N VAL A 41 1.37 2.08 7.96
CA VAL A 41 0.63 2.20 6.69
C VAL A 41 1.35 1.47 5.58
N GLU A 42 0.59 0.96 4.63
CA GLU A 42 1.10 0.27 3.45
C GLU A 42 1.32 1.27 2.32
N LEU A 43 2.46 1.13 1.66
CA LEU A 43 2.82 1.83 0.45
C LEU A 43 3.22 0.79 -0.62
N ARG A 44 3.18 1.22 -1.88
CA ARG A 44 3.71 0.45 -3.00
C ARG A 44 4.71 1.28 -3.78
N ILE A 45 5.78 0.63 -4.20
CA ILE A 45 6.77 1.18 -5.13
C ILE A 45 6.72 0.40 -6.43
N ASP A 46 6.63 1.08 -7.57
CA ASP A 46 6.52 0.45 -8.89
C ASP A 46 7.38 1.19 -9.93
N SER A 47 7.67 0.54 -11.05
CA SER A 47 8.43 1.12 -12.15
C SER A 47 7.81 0.76 -13.50
N PRO A 48 7.72 1.73 -14.44
CA PRO A 48 7.31 1.45 -15.82
C PRO A 48 8.37 0.63 -16.57
N ARG A 49 9.61 0.56 -16.09
CA ARG A 49 10.73 -0.10 -16.76
C ARG A 49 10.62 -1.62 -16.79
N PHE A 50 10.08 -2.24 -15.74
CA PHE A 50 10.06 -3.70 -15.58
C PHE A 50 8.76 -4.35 -16.08
N SER A 51 8.02 -3.66 -16.96
CA SER A 51 6.65 -4.02 -17.32
C SER A 51 6.47 -5.35 -18.07
N VAL A 52 7.50 -5.86 -18.72
CA VAL A 52 7.54 -7.20 -19.34
C VAL A 52 8.94 -7.35 -19.94
N HIS A 53 9.74 -8.31 -19.48
CA HIS A 53 10.85 -8.79 -20.31
C HIS A 53 10.23 -9.46 -21.55
N PRO A 54 10.83 -9.41 -22.76
CA PRO A 54 10.34 -10.18 -23.91
C PRO A 54 10.21 -11.69 -23.64
N ASP A 55 10.96 -12.18 -22.65
CA ASP A 55 10.91 -13.58 -22.18
C ASP A 55 10.02 -13.78 -20.94
N ALA A 56 9.32 -12.73 -20.47
CA ALA A 56 8.39 -12.85 -19.37
C ALA A 56 7.20 -13.73 -19.82
N PRO A 57 6.76 -14.71 -19.01
CA PRO A 57 5.64 -15.58 -19.37
C PRO A 57 4.41 -14.75 -19.74
N GLU A 58 3.77 -15.05 -20.86
CA GLU A 58 2.52 -14.39 -21.32
C GLU A 58 1.32 -14.68 -20.40
N ALA A 59 1.46 -15.60 -19.44
CA ALA A 59 0.44 -15.95 -18.46
C ALA A 59 1.02 -16.07 -17.04
N CYS A 60 0.25 -15.61 -16.06
CA CYS A 60 0.51 -15.72 -14.64
C CYS A 60 0.53 -17.19 -14.20
N THR A 61 1.62 -17.65 -13.60
CA THR A 61 1.78 -19.06 -13.20
C THR A 61 1.28 -19.36 -11.78
N CYS A 62 0.69 -18.39 -11.08
CA CYS A 62 0.24 -18.62 -9.71
C CYS A 62 -1.10 -19.35 -9.67
N PRO A 63 -1.34 -20.17 -8.62
CA PRO A 63 -2.55 -20.99 -8.51
C PRO A 63 -3.83 -20.17 -8.31
N VAL A 64 -3.71 -18.86 -8.08
CA VAL A 64 -4.84 -17.96 -7.82
C VAL A 64 -5.41 -17.35 -9.11
N CYS A 65 -4.57 -17.12 -10.13
CA CYS A 65 -4.92 -16.20 -11.22
C CYS A 65 -4.96 -16.87 -12.59
N SER A 66 -3.94 -17.64 -12.99
CA SER A 66 -3.85 -18.33 -14.30
C SER A 66 -4.22 -17.48 -15.53
N GLY A 67 -4.23 -16.15 -15.40
CA GLY A 67 -4.69 -15.21 -16.41
C GLY A 67 -3.56 -14.73 -17.31
N GLU A 68 -3.90 -13.96 -18.35
CA GLU A 68 -2.93 -13.24 -19.17
C GLU A 68 -2.00 -12.41 -18.27
N ALA A 69 -0.68 -12.55 -18.46
CA ALA A 69 0.35 -11.75 -17.80
C ALA A 69 0.45 -10.37 -18.46
N LYS A 70 -0.65 -9.64 -18.43
CA LYS A 70 -0.61 -8.18 -18.41
C LYS A 70 -0.13 -7.75 -17.02
N LYS A 71 0.41 -6.54 -16.84
CA LYS A 71 0.70 -5.98 -15.49
C LYS A 71 -0.54 -6.20 -14.62
N PRO A 72 -0.56 -7.21 -13.74
CA PRO A 72 -1.79 -7.51 -13.04
C PRO A 72 -1.87 -6.46 -11.94
N ILE A 73 -2.98 -5.73 -11.90
CA ILE A 73 -3.21 -4.66 -10.94
C ILE A 73 -3.67 -5.35 -9.67
N ILE A 74 -2.70 -5.99 -9.00
CA ILE A 74 -2.91 -6.79 -7.80
C ILE A 74 -2.72 -5.86 -6.61
N GLY A 75 -3.80 -5.49 -5.93
CA GLY A 75 -3.70 -5.11 -4.53
C GLY A 75 -3.22 -6.33 -3.73
N HIS A 76 -2.17 -6.19 -2.91
CA HIS A 76 -1.65 -7.32 -2.17
C HIS A 76 -2.62 -7.78 -1.07
N PRO A 77 -2.78 -9.10 -0.89
CA PRO A 77 -3.01 -9.66 0.43
C PRO A 77 -1.81 -9.33 1.33
N VAL A 78 -1.92 -8.23 2.07
CA VAL A 78 -1.17 -7.81 3.27
C VAL A 78 0.35 -8.12 3.25
N PRO A 79 1.23 -7.13 3.06
CA PRO A 79 2.67 -7.33 3.03
C PRO A 79 3.21 -7.82 4.37
N ILE A 80 4.39 -8.41 4.34
CA ILE A 80 5.08 -8.91 5.54
C ILE A 80 5.54 -7.70 6.37
N SER A 81 5.10 -7.63 7.63
CA SER A 81 5.59 -6.67 8.64
C SER A 81 6.49 -7.40 9.63
N PHE A 82 7.42 -6.69 10.28
CA PHE A 82 8.12 -7.22 11.46
C PHE A 82 7.22 -7.28 12.69
N ILE A 83 6.11 -6.55 12.70
CA ILE A 83 5.02 -6.75 13.64
C ILE A 83 4.19 -7.95 13.16
N LYS A 84 3.64 -8.71 14.12
CA LYS A 84 2.79 -9.86 13.81
C LYS A 84 1.59 -9.43 12.97
N VAL A 85 1.67 -9.74 11.69
CA VAL A 85 0.56 -9.70 10.76
C VAL A 85 0.39 -11.11 10.24
N GLN A 86 -0.84 -11.63 10.29
CA GLN A 86 -1.15 -12.85 9.57
C GLN A 86 -1.20 -12.49 8.08
N GLY A 87 -0.20 -12.92 7.33
CA GLY A 87 -0.12 -12.75 5.89
C GLY A 87 0.62 -13.93 5.28
N ASP A 88 0.10 -14.46 4.18
CA ASP A 88 0.77 -15.49 3.39
C ASP A 88 1.95 -14.88 2.62
N PRO A 89 3.05 -15.62 2.41
CA PRO A 89 4.17 -15.13 1.61
C PRO A 89 3.76 -15.06 0.13
N LEU A 90 3.44 -13.87 -0.36
CA LEU A 90 3.41 -13.61 -1.80
C LEU A 90 4.83 -13.42 -2.30
N PRO A 91 5.26 -14.11 -3.36
CA PRO A 91 6.55 -13.83 -3.98
C PRO A 91 6.51 -12.45 -4.64
N SER A 92 7.53 -11.63 -4.37
CA SER A 92 7.85 -10.47 -5.22
C SER A 92 8.01 -10.97 -6.66
N ARG A 93 7.29 -10.37 -7.60
CA ARG A 93 7.31 -10.80 -9.01
C ARG A 93 8.24 -9.95 -9.87
N GLY A 94 8.83 -8.88 -9.33
CA GLY A 94 9.56 -7.85 -10.10
C GLY A 94 8.66 -6.78 -10.74
N TRP A 95 7.39 -6.64 -10.32
CA TRP A 95 6.36 -5.76 -10.90
C TRP A 95 5.98 -4.62 -9.93
N GLY A 96 6.90 -4.24 -9.06
CA GLY A 96 6.63 -3.41 -7.88
C GLY A 96 6.51 -4.24 -6.60
N GLU A 97 6.66 -3.58 -5.45
CA GLU A 97 6.67 -4.21 -4.12
C GLU A 97 5.82 -3.38 -3.15
N ASP A 98 4.92 -4.05 -2.43
CA ASP A 98 4.12 -3.47 -1.36
C ASP A 98 4.84 -3.68 -0.02
N PHE A 99 4.82 -2.66 0.84
CA PHE A 99 5.57 -2.69 2.10
C PHE A 99 4.97 -1.80 3.17
N TRP A 100 5.29 -2.12 4.42
CA TRP A 100 4.85 -1.35 5.58
C TRP A 100 5.86 -0.25 5.92
N VAL A 101 5.33 0.93 6.27
CA VAL A 101 6.12 1.99 6.91
C VAL A 101 5.47 2.42 8.20
N ARG A 102 6.29 2.67 9.23
CA ARG A 102 5.88 3.34 10.46
C ARG A 102 5.95 4.84 10.28
N ILE A 103 4.84 5.57 10.45
CA ILE A 103 4.82 7.04 10.40
C ILE A 103 5.72 7.58 11.51
N VAL A 104 6.73 8.38 11.13
CA VAL A 104 7.67 9.04 12.05
C VAL A 104 7.44 10.55 12.15
N SER A 105 6.82 11.17 11.15
CA SER A 105 6.34 12.56 11.21
C SER A 105 5.17 12.78 10.26
N ARG A 106 4.33 13.78 10.58
CA ARG A 106 3.22 14.22 9.74
C ARG A 106 3.14 15.75 9.78
N ASP A 107 3.03 16.36 8.61
CA ASP A 107 2.73 17.78 8.40
C ASP A 107 1.60 17.91 7.38
N GLY A 108 0.38 18.12 7.87
CA GLY A 108 -0.83 18.10 7.04
C GLY A 108 -1.02 16.76 6.32
N THR A 109 -0.88 16.78 4.99
CA THR A 109 -0.98 15.61 4.10
C THR A 109 0.38 14.97 3.80
N GLN A 110 1.49 15.62 4.16
CA GLN A 110 2.84 15.08 3.98
C GLN A 110 3.23 14.22 5.18
N LEU A 111 3.76 13.04 4.91
CA LEU A 111 4.22 12.09 5.92
C LEU A 111 5.65 11.69 5.64
N ARG A 112 6.34 11.31 6.72
CA ARG A 112 7.57 10.54 6.64
C ARG A 112 7.34 9.24 7.35
N GLY A 113 7.79 8.15 6.75
CA GLY A 113 7.64 6.81 7.30
C GLY A 113 8.94 6.04 7.25
N ARG A 114 9.17 5.22 8.27
CA ARG A 114 10.30 4.31 8.35
C ARG A 114 9.89 2.92 7.88
N VAL A 115 10.60 2.36 6.91
CA VAL A 115 10.34 1.02 6.37
C VAL A 115 10.44 -0.05 7.47
N ASP A 116 9.41 -0.90 7.55
CA ASP A 116 9.20 -1.90 8.63
C ASP A 116 9.51 -3.34 8.20
N ASN A 117 10.02 -3.57 7.00
CA ASN A 117 10.42 -4.91 6.56
C ASN A 117 11.62 -4.87 5.62
N HIS A 118 12.32 -6.00 5.49
CA HIS A 118 13.28 -6.17 4.40
C HIS A 118 12.50 -6.35 3.08
N LEU A 119 12.90 -5.61 2.06
CA LEU A 119 12.30 -5.67 0.73
C LEU A 119 13.09 -6.61 -0.17
N TYR A 120 12.39 -7.40 -0.98
CA TYR A 120 13.01 -8.37 -1.87
C TYR A 120 13.81 -7.68 -2.98
N GLU A 121 13.29 -6.57 -3.49
CA GLU A 121 13.85 -5.88 -4.65
C GLU A 121 14.64 -4.62 -4.28
N THR A 122 15.16 -4.51 -3.04
CA THR A 122 15.95 -3.36 -2.56
C THR A 122 17.05 -2.94 -3.52
N LYS A 123 17.69 -3.90 -4.22
CA LYS A 123 18.75 -3.59 -5.21
C LYS A 123 18.24 -2.85 -6.45
N LEU A 124 16.96 -2.99 -6.79
CA LEU A 124 16.32 -2.35 -7.93
C LEU A 124 15.81 -0.95 -7.58
N HIS A 125 15.03 -0.81 -6.52
CA HIS A 125 14.41 0.48 -6.17
C HIS A 125 15.21 1.30 -5.15
N GLY A 126 16.19 0.70 -4.46
CA GLY A 126 17.08 1.38 -3.53
C GLY A 126 16.45 1.70 -2.17
N VAL A 127 15.35 1.03 -1.80
CA VAL A 127 14.68 1.20 -0.49
C VAL A 127 15.03 0.00 0.38
N ASP A 128 15.65 0.26 1.53
CA ASP A 128 16.06 -0.75 2.50
C ASP A 128 15.27 -0.62 3.81
N PHE A 129 15.39 -1.64 4.66
CA PHE A 129 14.85 -1.63 6.00
C PHE A 129 15.38 -0.43 6.81
N ASN A 130 14.51 0.19 7.60
CA ASN A 130 14.75 1.42 8.37
C ASN A 130 15.00 2.70 7.58
N ASP A 131 14.96 2.66 6.24
CA ASP A 131 14.98 3.90 5.46
C ASP A 131 13.77 4.77 5.80
N VAL A 132 13.98 6.09 5.79
CA VAL A 132 12.92 7.06 6.00
C VAL A 132 12.57 7.69 4.66
N ILE A 133 11.35 7.47 4.21
CA ILE A 133 10.85 7.98 2.93
C ILE A 133 9.74 9.01 3.14
N GLU A 134 9.62 9.95 2.19
CA GLU A 134 8.58 10.97 2.15
C GLU A 134 7.43 10.52 1.23
N PHE A 135 6.20 10.70 1.68
CA PHE A 135 4.99 10.38 0.91
C PHE A 135 3.81 11.26 1.33
N THR A 136 2.72 11.21 0.57
CA THR A 136 1.45 11.89 0.88
C THR A 136 0.36 10.88 1.22
N LEU A 137 -0.79 11.36 1.72
CA LEU A 137 -1.96 10.52 1.99
C LEU A 137 -2.47 9.75 0.74
N ASP A 138 -2.20 10.25 -0.46
CA ASP A 138 -2.63 9.63 -1.72
C ASP A 138 -1.88 8.32 -1.98
N HIS A 139 -0.65 8.20 -1.45
CA HIS A 139 0.17 7.00 -1.54
C HIS A 139 -0.22 5.91 -0.51
N VAL A 140 -1.09 6.22 0.46
CA VAL A 140 -1.48 5.27 1.52
C VAL A 140 -2.50 4.27 0.98
N LEU A 141 -2.09 3.00 0.91
CA LEU A 141 -2.88 1.90 0.34
C LEU A 141 -3.62 1.07 1.39
N ALA A 142 -3.08 0.99 2.60
CA ALA A 142 -3.73 0.33 3.72
C ALA A 142 -3.27 0.94 5.05
N VAL A 143 -4.10 0.76 6.08
CA VAL A 143 -3.69 0.99 7.47
C VAL A 143 -3.57 -0.35 8.17
N HIS A 144 -2.43 -0.54 8.85
CA HIS A 144 -2.13 -1.82 9.47
C HIS A 144 -3.22 -2.21 10.49
N PRO A 145 -3.70 -3.48 10.48
CA PRO A 145 -4.79 -3.93 11.34
C PRO A 145 -4.63 -3.66 12.84
N VAL A 146 -3.39 -3.59 13.34
CA VAL A 146 -3.08 -3.33 14.75
C VAL A 146 -3.55 -1.95 15.23
N HIS A 147 -3.82 -1.02 14.31
CA HIS A 147 -4.27 0.33 14.63
C HIS A 147 -5.77 0.55 14.46
N ARG A 148 -6.53 -0.43 13.98
CA ARG A 148 -7.95 -0.26 13.65
C ARG A 148 -8.77 0.27 14.83
N GLU A 149 -8.57 -0.32 16.01
CA GLU A 149 -9.27 0.12 17.23
C GLU A 149 -8.87 1.55 17.62
N ALA A 150 -7.57 1.84 17.67
CA ALA A 150 -7.05 3.16 18.03
C ALA A 150 -7.51 4.26 17.06
N LEU A 151 -7.63 3.97 15.76
CA LEU A 151 -8.15 4.90 14.76
C LEU A 151 -9.61 5.25 15.06
N VAL A 152 -10.47 4.24 15.26
CA VAL A 152 -11.89 4.47 15.54
C VAL A 152 -12.08 5.23 16.85
N LEU A 153 -11.29 4.91 17.89
CA LEU A 153 -11.34 5.62 19.17
C LEU A 153 -10.86 7.07 19.10
N SER A 154 -10.11 7.43 18.05
CA SER A 154 -9.63 8.80 17.84
C SER A 154 -10.63 9.67 17.07
N MET A 155 -11.69 9.08 16.50
CA MET A 155 -12.67 9.79 15.68
C MET A 155 -13.59 10.70 16.51
N SER A 156 -13.97 11.84 15.93
CA SER A 156 -15.06 12.67 16.46
C SER A 156 -16.42 11.96 16.36
N SER A 157 -17.42 12.44 17.11
CA SER A 157 -18.79 11.91 17.02
C SER A 157 -19.40 12.05 15.62
N GLU A 158 -19.04 13.10 14.90
CA GLU A 158 -19.49 13.37 13.53
C GLU A 158 -18.86 12.35 12.57
N ASP A 159 -17.55 12.16 12.69
CA ASP A 159 -16.78 11.26 11.84
C ASP A 159 -17.16 9.79 12.09
N VAL A 160 -17.44 9.38 13.33
CA VAL A 160 -17.94 8.02 13.61
C VAL A 160 -19.27 7.76 12.88
N LYS A 161 -20.16 8.76 12.79
CA LYS A 161 -21.43 8.60 12.06
C LYS A 161 -21.18 8.46 10.56
N GLU A 162 -20.29 9.28 10.00
CA GLU A 162 -19.88 9.19 8.60
C GLU A 162 -19.26 7.82 8.31
N PHE A 163 -18.36 7.34 9.17
CA PHE A 163 -17.74 6.03 9.06
C PHE A 163 -18.77 4.90 9.07
N ALA A 164 -19.78 4.99 9.94
CA ALA A 164 -20.84 3.99 10.02
C ALA A 164 -21.73 3.98 8.76
N VAL A 165 -22.00 5.14 8.16
CA VAL A 165 -22.73 5.24 6.88
C VAL A 165 -21.92 4.59 5.76
N TRP A 166 -20.63 4.89 5.66
CA TRP A 166 -19.74 4.28 4.68
C TRP A 166 -19.62 2.76 4.86
N LEU A 167 -19.44 2.27 6.08
CA LEU A 167 -19.46 0.83 6.35
C LEU A 167 -20.78 0.16 5.94
N GLY A 168 -21.88 0.90 5.98
CA GLY A 168 -23.17 0.46 5.47
C GLY A 168 -23.19 0.29 3.96
N SER A 169 -22.58 1.20 3.20
CA SER A 169 -22.58 1.13 1.73
C SER A 169 -21.73 -0.03 1.18
N ILE A 170 -20.69 -0.44 1.90
CA ILE A 170 -19.84 -1.59 1.50
C ILE A 170 -20.57 -2.93 1.69
N ARG A 171 -21.59 -3.00 2.56
CA ARG A 171 -22.32 -4.26 2.83
C ARG A 171 -23.37 -4.61 1.78
N ASP A 172 -23.73 -3.66 0.92
CA ASP A 172 -24.73 -3.83 -0.12
C ASP A 172 -24.10 -4.22 -1.48
N GLU A 173 -22.78 -4.43 -1.53
CA GLU A 173 -21.99 -5.01 -2.63
C GLU A 173 -21.60 -6.48 -2.31
#